data_AF-A0A9D4A898-F1
#
_entry.id   AF-A0A9D4A898-F1
#
_cell.length_a   1.000
_cell.length_b   1.000
_cell.length_c   1.000
_cell.angle_alpha   90.00
_cell.angle_beta   90.00
_cell.angle_gamma   90.00
#
_symmetry.space_group_name_H-M   'P 1'
#
loop_
_entity.id
_entity.type
_entity.pdbx_description
1 polymer ?
#
loop_
_entity_poly.entity_id
_entity_poly.type
_entity_poly.pdbx_seq_one_letter_code
_entity_poly.pdbx_strand_id
1 'polypeptide(L)'
;MTSVQSGSFWQHSQSYLDDEILIKKLLLSHDPDRRRLNSEMLLSAVENIVFHATPSEELVSDKPVNANFKSNISNIELIESPEPLMHTIYKIAHEMLCKSPGKEDLHTRTMALFDFLGSHRWGAKAALALAAFAISYGEFSLLRQLRPHIPLAVSIANFKQIPSNMSMLKPQVKALRSLSKTMVDLTKCIIEFEALPLVHVGPDMEDLAVMKPKIYVTAYWIIRSTLVCSSQIKSLMAMKPEQAKYFKLNNSANFSYFSRYSNITIAAWELLSLDNRLSSIYSHLRPQVDAFRRQTEAKMHQKLLSLFKKSHIDNQDVLQMLFALKDDLPLKDCSTQEKLGVSALKSKVVLLLISKPDLLPFEQLFFLVNQTYDHPHNDKIEGSYAIIWVPISFYEAWTDAEHKLFDFVSNSMPCYLVRQPWSLNSAVVNFMKQEWNYGGEAIMVVLDSEGMITNLNALDMVFIWGSKAYPFSLSRENELWDGEQWKMQLITNEIHPILTQWVEEGRNICIYGSENLDWIREFNAKMKDIKDAGMQHEMIYVALLA
;
A
#
# COMPACT_ATOMS: atom_id res chain seq x y z
N MET A 1 -57.17 -14.53 -32.86
CA MET A 1 -56.63 -15.90 -32.87
C MET A 1 -55.12 -15.81 -33.02
N THR A 2 -54.41 -16.40 -32.04
CA THR A 2 -52.99 -16.88 -32.04
C THR A 2 -51.90 -15.89 -32.48
N SER A 3 -51.16 -15.22 -31.57
CA SER A 3 -50.07 -15.69 -30.68
C SER A 3 -48.88 -16.34 -31.38
N VAL A 4 -47.76 -15.62 -31.46
CA VAL A 4 -46.41 -16.19 -31.51
C VAL A 4 -45.53 -15.37 -30.56
N GLN A 5 -45.42 -15.84 -29.32
CA GLN A 5 -44.26 -15.59 -28.47
C GLN A 5 -43.17 -16.56 -28.93
N SER A 6 -41.99 -16.07 -29.29
CA SER A 6 -40.81 -16.92 -29.40
C SER A 6 -39.54 -16.12 -29.12
N GLY A 7 -38.93 -16.40 -27.96
CA GLY A 7 -37.48 -16.53 -27.85
C GLY A 7 -36.68 -15.33 -27.35
N SER A 8 -36.73 -15.03 -26.06
CA SER A 8 -35.60 -14.39 -25.34
C SER A 8 -35.08 -15.21 -24.14
N PHE A 9 -35.70 -16.36 -23.85
CA PHE A 9 -35.32 -17.16 -22.69
C PHE A 9 -34.06 -18.00 -22.91
N TRP A 10 -33.78 -18.44 -24.15
CA TRP A 10 -32.72 -19.40 -24.46
C TRP A 10 -31.30 -18.81 -24.55
N GLN A 11 -31.13 -17.50 -24.82
CA GLN A 11 -29.80 -16.88 -24.91
C GLN A 11 -29.18 -16.59 -23.54
N HIS A 12 -29.98 -16.34 -22.50
CA HIS A 12 -29.48 -16.12 -21.14
C HIS A 12 -29.13 -17.43 -20.42
N SER A 13 -29.80 -18.54 -20.72
CA SER A 13 -29.53 -19.84 -20.08
C SER A 13 -28.20 -20.44 -20.51
N GLN A 14 -27.80 -20.22 -21.77
CA GLN A 14 -26.61 -20.84 -22.36
C GLN A 14 -25.31 -20.19 -21.89
N SER A 15 -25.29 -18.86 -21.68
CA SER A 15 -24.11 -18.19 -21.11
C SER A 15 -23.88 -18.54 -19.64
N TYR A 16 -24.95 -18.78 -18.87
CA TYR A 16 -24.86 -19.16 -17.46
C TYR A 16 -24.29 -20.57 -17.28
N LEU A 17 -24.72 -21.52 -18.12
CA LEU A 17 -24.22 -22.90 -18.11
C LEU A 17 -22.75 -22.99 -18.54
N ASP A 18 -22.36 -22.21 -19.55
CA ASP A 18 -20.96 -22.12 -20.00
C ASP A 18 -20.06 -21.50 -18.92
N ASP A 19 -20.55 -20.47 -18.21
CA ASP A 19 -19.84 -19.86 -17.09
C ASP A 19 -19.69 -20.86 -15.91
N GLU A 20 -20.71 -21.68 -15.62
CA GLU A 20 -20.63 -22.69 -14.55
C GLU A 20 -19.59 -23.78 -14.86
N ILE A 21 -19.54 -24.26 -16.11
CA ILE A 21 -18.52 -25.23 -16.57
C ILE A 21 -17.14 -24.60 -16.50
N LEU A 22 -17.00 -23.35 -16.94
CA LEU A 22 -15.75 -22.59 -16.85
C LEU A 22 -15.27 -22.46 -15.41
N ILE A 23 -16.16 -22.05 -14.48
CA ILE A 23 -15.84 -21.91 -13.06
C ILE A 23 -15.36 -23.24 -12.48
N LYS A 24 -16.05 -24.35 -12.74
CA LYS A 24 -15.62 -25.67 -12.27
C LYS A 24 -14.22 -26.01 -12.77
N LYS A 25 -13.93 -25.77 -14.04
CA LYS A 25 -12.58 -25.99 -14.60
C LYS A 25 -11.51 -25.10 -13.97
N LEU A 26 -11.82 -23.82 -13.76
CA LEU A 26 -10.92 -22.86 -13.13
C LEU A 26 -10.60 -23.23 -11.67
N LEU A 27 -11.57 -23.81 -10.96
CA LEU A 27 -11.37 -24.26 -9.58
C LEU A 27 -10.53 -25.54 -9.48
N LEU A 28 -10.53 -26.41 -10.50
CA LEU A 28 -9.73 -27.65 -10.48
C LEU A 28 -8.22 -27.38 -10.41
N SER A 29 -7.75 -26.29 -11.02
CA SER A 29 -6.33 -25.90 -10.99
C SER A 29 -6.02 -24.78 -10.00
N HIS A 30 -6.99 -24.36 -9.20
CA HIS A 30 -6.78 -23.33 -8.19
C HIS A 30 -6.45 -23.95 -6.83
N ASP A 31 -5.16 -24.00 -6.54
CA ASP A 31 -4.63 -24.47 -5.25
C ASP A 31 -3.65 -23.43 -4.71
N PRO A 32 -4.15 -22.31 -4.14
CA PRO A 32 -3.29 -21.22 -3.71
C PRO A 32 -2.43 -21.64 -2.51
N ASP A 33 -1.11 -21.61 -2.69
CA ASP A 33 -0.13 -21.86 -1.64
C ASP A 33 -0.05 -20.68 -0.65
N ARG A 34 0.85 -20.78 0.35
CA ARG A 34 1.17 -19.69 1.28
C ARG A 34 1.91 -18.51 0.65
N ARG A 35 2.34 -18.61 -0.62
CA ARG A 35 3.08 -17.54 -1.33
C ARG A 35 2.27 -16.25 -1.37
N ARG A 36 2.79 -15.19 -0.76
CA ARG A 36 2.20 -13.85 -0.79
C ARG A 36 2.96 -12.98 -1.78
N LEU A 37 2.31 -12.68 -2.91
CA LEU A 37 2.75 -11.69 -3.88
C LEU A 37 2.10 -10.34 -3.53
N ASN A 38 2.89 -9.29 -3.38
CA ASN A 38 2.37 -7.92 -3.31
C ASN A 38 1.83 -7.49 -4.70
N SER A 39 0.59 -7.90 -4.97
CA SER A 39 -0.07 -7.71 -6.26
C SER A 39 -0.40 -6.24 -6.52
N GLU A 40 -0.61 -5.46 -5.47
CA GLU A 40 -0.83 -4.01 -5.56
C GLU A 40 0.41 -3.31 -6.11
N MET A 41 1.59 -3.56 -5.53
CA MET A 41 2.85 -2.97 -6.01
C MET A 41 3.20 -3.41 -7.43
N LEU A 42 2.98 -4.70 -7.76
CA LEU A 42 3.22 -5.20 -9.11
C LEU A 42 2.30 -4.51 -10.13
N LEU A 43 1.03 -4.33 -9.79
CA LEU A 43 0.08 -3.65 -10.66
C LEU A 43 0.42 -2.17 -10.84
N SER A 44 0.85 -1.47 -9.79
CA SER A 44 1.36 -0.09 -9.90
C SER A 44 2.57 0.01 -10.85
N ALA A 45 3.47 -0.99 -10.82
CA ALA A 45 4.59 -1.05 -11.78
C ALA A 45 4.08 -1.25 -13.22
N VAL A 46 3.06 -2.09 -13.42
CA VAL A 46 2.41 -2.28 -14.73
C VAL A 46 1.77 -0.98 -15.23
N GLU A 47 1.07 -0.25 -14.37
CA GLU A 47 0.45 1.04 -14.72
C GLU A 47 1.51 2.05 -15.19
N ASN A 48 2.63 2.13 -14.48
CA ASN A 48 3.76 2.98 -14.86
C ASN A 48 4.28 2.62 -16.26
N ILE A 49 4.49 1.33 -16.55
CA ILE A 49 5.00 0.89 -17.86
C ILE A 49 3.98 1.15 -18.97
N VAL A 50 2.70 0.82 -18.76
CA VAL A 50 1.67 0.87 -19.80
C VAL A 50 1.22 2.30 -20.10
N PHE A 51 1.11 3.16 -19.07
CA PHE A 51 0.51 4.50 -19.21
C PHE A 51 1.52 5.65 -19.19
N HIS A 52 2.60 5.56 -18.39
CA HIS A 52 3.65 6.58 -18.32
C HIS A 52 4.80 6.33 -19.31
N ALA A 53 4.76 5.18 -19.98
CA ALA A 53 5.34 4.91 -21.28
C ALA A 53 5.43 6.15 -22.17
N THR A 54 4.30 6.78 -22.50
CA THR A 54 4.14 7.71 -23.65
C THR A 54 4.25 9.20 -23.30
N PRO A 55 4.96 10.04 -24.10
CA PRO A 55 4.81 11.48 -24.00
C PRO A 55 3.40 11.88 -24.46
N SER A 56 2.77 12.78 -23.71
CA SER A 56 1.57 13.49 -24.13
C SER A 56 1.83 14.15 -25.49
N GLU A 57 0.86 14.11 -26.41
CA GLU A 57 0.99 14.71 -27.75
C GLU A 57 1.04 16.26 -27.75
N GLU A 58 1.14 16.91 -26.58
CA GLU A 58 1.32 18.35 -26.43
C GLU A 58 2.68 18.67 -25.80
N LEU A 59 3.68 18.88 -26.65
CA LEU A 59 4.99 19.36 -26.25
C LEU A 59 4.99 20.90 -26.26
N VAL A 60 4.66 21.52 -25.12
CA VAL A 60 5.12 22.89 -24.78
C VAL A 60 5.44 22.96 -23.29
N SER A 61 6.58 22.41 -22.87
CA SER A 61 7.35 22.92 -21.72
C SER A 61 8.71 22.22 -21.61
N ASP A 62 9.80 22.99 -21.68
CA ASP A 62 11.19 22.56 -21.47
C ASP A 62 11.49 22.28 -19.99
N LYS A 63 10.80 21.31 -19.39
CA LYS A 63 11.29 20.64 -18.18
C LYS A 63 11.03 19.14 -18.27
N PRO A 64 12.03 18.29 -17.99
CA PRO A 64 11.78 16.87 -17.84
C PRO A 64 10.89 16.72 -16.62
N VAL A 65 9.59 16.51 -16.83
CA VAL A 65 8.70 16.06 -15.76
C VAL A 65 9.30 14.77 -15.26
N ASN A 66 9.79 14.79 -14.02
CA ASN A 66 10.35 13.64 -13.32
C ASN A 66 9.38 12.46 -13.49
N ALA A 67 9.69 11.55 -14.41
CA ALA A 67 9.04 10.26 -14.46
C ALA A 67 9.28 9.63 -13.08
N ASN A 68 8.19 9.23 -12.42
CA ASN A 68 8.21 8.63 -11.09
C ASN A 68 8.83 7.22 -11.18
N PHE A 69 10.14 7.16 -11.42
CA PHE A 69 10.96 5.95 -11.48
C PHE A 69 11.19 5.42 -10.06
N LYS A 70 10.14 4.91 -9.41
CA LYS A 70 10.32 4.26 -8.09
C LYS A 70 9.44 3.06 -7.80
N SER A 71 8.69 2.52 -8.76
CA SER A 71 8.33 1.10 -8.71
C SER A 71 9.55 0.25 -9.07
N ASN A 72 10.62 0.33 -8.26
CA ASN A 72 11.77 -0.54 -8.41
C ASN A 72 11.27 -1.95 -8.12
N ILE A 73 11.19 -2.77 -9.17
CA ILE A 73 10.75 -4.17 -9.09
C ILE A 73 11.57 -4.96 -8.05
N SER A 74 12.79 -4.49 -7.72
CA SER A 74 13.63 -5.03 -6.65
C SER A 74 12.99 -5.03 -5.26
N ASN A 75 11.99 -4.16 -5.01
CA ASN A 75 11.33 -4.05 -3.70
C ASN A 75 10.02 -4.87 -3.64
N ILE A 76 9.61 -5.52 -4.73
CA ILE A 76 8.42 -6.38 -4.75
C ILE A 76 8.81 -7.74 -4.17
N GLU A 77 8.60 -7.90 -2.85
CA GLU A 77 8.84 -9.18 -2.17
C GLU A 77 7.83 -10.24 -2.66
N LEU A 78 8.35 -11.35 -3.19
CA LEU A 78 7.61 -12.61 -3.31
C LEU A 78 8.04 -13.49 -2.14
N ILE A 79 7.21 -13.51 -1.10
CA ILE A 79 7.51 -14.24 0.14
C ILE A 79 7.38 -15.75 -0.13
N GLU A 80 8.37 -16.54 0.32
CA GLU A 80 8.41 -18.01 0.26
C GLU A 80 8.52 -18.66 -1.15
N SER A 81 9.19 -18.00 -2.11
CA SER A 81 9.54 -18.62 -3.41
C SER A 81 11.06 -18.78 -3.58
N PRO A 82 11.55 -19.96 -4.04
CA PRO A 82 12.97 -20.16 -4.35
C PRO A 82 13.42 -19.46 -5.63
N GLU A 83 12.48 -19.06 -6.51
CA GLU A 83 12.78 -18.35 -7.76
C GLU A 83 12.48 -16.84 -7.66
N PRO A 84 13.33 -15.95 -8.22
CA PRO A 84 13.08 -14.51 -8.27
C PRO A 84 11.81 -14.16 -9.07
N LEU A 85 11.01 -13.20 -8.60
CA LEU A 85 9.77 -12.75 -9.24
C LEU A 85 9.91 -12.49 -10.75
N MET A 86 11.00 -11.81 -11.15
CA MET A 86 11.26 -11.49 -12.55
C MET A 86 11.38 -12.73 -13.43
N HIS A 87 11.96 -13.82 -12.92
CA HIS A 87 12.07 -15.07 -13.66
C HIS A 87 10.69 -15.66 -13.96
N THR A 88 9.78 -15.64 -12.98
CA THR A 88 8.38 -16.06 -13.17
C THR A 88 7.69 -15.19 -14.22
N ILE A 89 7.84 -13.87 -14.16
CA ILE A 89 7.22 -12.95 -15.13
C ILE A 89 7.78 -13.23 -16.55
N TYR A 90 9.09 -13.45 -16.69
CA TYR A 90 9.69 -13.79 -17.98
C TYR A 90 9.21 -15.14 -18.53
N LYS A 91 9.07 -16.17 -17.68
CA LYS A 91 8.50 -17.46 -18.07
C LYS A 91 7.08 -17.29 -18.62
N ILE A 92 6.24 -16.52 -17.91
CA ILE A 92 4.88 -16.21 -18.37
C ILE A 92 4.92 -15.48 -19.70
N ALA A 93 5.73 -14.42 -19.83
CA ALA A 93 5.85 -13.66 -21.07
C ALA A 93 6.28 -14.55 -22.24
N HIS A 94 7.23 -15.46 -22.01
CA HIS A 94 7.66 -16.44 -22.99
C HIS A 94 6.50 -17.38 -23.39
N GLU A 95 5.75 -17.96 -22.45
CA GLU A 95 4.59 -18.80 -22.75
C GLU A 95 3.50 -18.06 -23.54
N MET A 96 3.25 -16.79 -23.20
CA MET A 96 2.29 -15.94 -23.93
C MET A 96 2.72 -15.68 -25.38
N LEU A 97 4.04 -15.58 -25.63
CA LEU A 97 4.60 -15.24 -26.94
C LEU A 97 4.96 -16.45 -27.80
N CYS A 98 5.39 -17.58 -27.24
CA CYS A 98 6.02 -18.67 -28.02
C CYS A 98 5.04 -19.62 -28.72
N LYS A 99 3.80 -19.75 -28.24
CA LYS A 99 2.78 -20.57 -28.92
C LYS A 99 2.25 -19.84 -30.18
N SER A 100 2.53 -20.41 -31.36
CA SER A 100 2.13 -19.86 -32.66
C SER A 100 0.60 -19.79 -32.84
N PRO A 101 0.04 -18.72 -33.43
CA PRO A 101 -1.38 -18.67 -33.77
C PRO A 101 -1.68 -19.75 -34.81
N GLY A 102 -2.51 -20.74 -34.46
CA GLY A 102 -3.04 -21.74 -35.40
C GLY A 102 -3.04 -23.21 -34.96
N LYS A 103 -2.37 -23.61 -33.87
CA LYS A 103 -2.39 -25.02 -33.40
C LYS A 103 -3.26 -25.30 -32.16
N GLU A 104 -3.59 -24.28 -31.39
CA GLU A 104 -4.28 -24.42 -30.09
C GLU A 104 -5.26 -23.24 -29.92
N ASP A 105 -6.50 -23.52 -29.52
CA ASP A 105 -7.53 -22.50 -29.26
C ASP A 105 -7.16 -21.57 -28.08
N LEU A 106 -7.60 -20.32 -28.14
CA LEU A 106 -7.37 -19.29 -27.11
C LEU A 106 -7.87 -19.71 -25.72
N HIS A 107 -8.98 -20.44 -25.63
CA HIS A 107 -9.44 -20.95 -24.34
C HIS A 107 -8.45 -21.95 -23.75
N THR A 108 -7.96 -22.92 -24.54
CA THR A 108 -6.94 -23.89 -24.09
C THR A 108 -5.66 -23.20 -23.61
N ARG A 109 -5.18 -22.20 -24.35
CA ARG A 109 -4.00 -21.41 -23.93
C ARG A 109 -4.24 -20.64 -22.63
N THR A 110 -5.45 -20.10 -22.46
CA THR A 110 -5.85 -19.40 -21.23
C THR A 110 -5.86 -20.37 -20.04
N MET A 111 -6.46 -21.55 -20.20
CA MET A 111 -6.49 -22.57 -19.14
C MET A 111 -5.09 -23.06 -18.75
N ALA A 112 -4.21 -23.32 -19.73
CA ALA A 112 -2.83 -23.69 -19.45
C ALA A 112 -2.07 -22.63 -18.62
N LEU A 113 -2.36 -21.35 -18.84
CA LEU A 113 -1.80 -20.27 -18.03
C LEU A 113 -2.40 -20.23 -16.62
N PHE A 114 -3.69 -20.56 -16.45
CA PHE A 114 -4.28 -20.72 -15.13
C PHE A 114 -3.66 -21.88 -14.36
N ASP A 115 -3.40 -23.00 -15.02
CA ASP A 115 -2.75 -24.17 -14.43
C ASP A 115 -1.32 -23.83 -13.99
N PHE A 116 -0.57 -23.12 -14.84
CA PHE A 116 0.76 -22.63 -14.51
C PHE A 116 0.76 -21.67 -13.30
N LEU A 117 -0.28 -20.85 -13.17
CA LEU A 117 -0.43 -19.90 -12.07
C LEU A 117 -1.26 -20.47 -10.90
N GLY A 118 -1.53 -21.77 -10.86
CA GLY A 118 -2.48 -22.41 -9.94
C GLY A 118 -2.25 -22.06 -8.47
N SER A 119 -0.97 -21.96 -8.09
CA SER A 119 -0.47 -21.62 -6.75
C SER A 119 -0.75 -20.19 -6.27
N HIS A 120 -1.29 -19.33 -7.12
CA HIS A 120 -1.53 -17.92 -6.82
C HIS A 120 -3.03 -17.60 -6.63
N ARG A 121 -3.32 -16.56 -5.86
CA ARG A 121 -4.67 -15.96 -5.74
C ARG A 121 -5.13 -15.31 -7.05
N TRP A 122 -6.41 -15.03 -7.22
CA TRP A 122 -6.95 -14.55 -8.50
C TRP A 122 -6.40 -13.17 -8.89
N GLY A 123 -6.24 -12.27 -7.93
CA GLY A 123 -5.62 -10.96 -8.16
C GLY A 123 -4.15 -11.09 -8.58
N ALA A 124 -3.41 -11.99 -7.92
CA ALA A 124 -2.02 -12.29 -8.25
C ALA A 124 -1.86 -12.92 -9.64
N LYS A 125 -2.74 -13.86 -10.01
CA LYS A 125 -2.80 -14.46 -11.36
C LYS A 125 -2.96 -13.38 -12.44
N ALA A 126 -3.92 -12.47 -12.25
CA ALA A 126 -4.18 -11.36 -13.17
C ALA A 126 -3.00 -10.37 -13.23
N ALA A 127 -2.45 -9.98 -12.08
CA ALA A 127 -1.32 -9.06 -11.99
C ALA A 127 -0.05 -9.62 -12.66
N LEU A 128 0.27 -10.90 -12.46
CA LEU A 128 1.41 -11.57 -13.11
C LEU A 128 1.26 -11.65 -14.63
N ALA A 129 0.06 -11.98 -15.12
CA ALA A 129 -0.22 -12.00 -16.56
C ALA A 129 -0.06 -10.59 -17.17
N LEU A 130 -0.62 -9.57 -16.50
CA LEU A 130 -0.48 -8.17 -16.93
C LEU A 130 0.98 -7.70 -16.89
N ALA A 131 1.76 -8.09 -15.88
CA ALA A 131 3.19 -7.79 -15.81
C ALA A 131 3.97 -8.41 -16.97
N ALA A 132 3.67 -9.66 -17.32
CA ALA A 132 4.29 -10.34 -18.46
C ALA A 132 3.97 -9.63 -19.79
N PHE A 133 2.74 -9.18 -19.97
CA PHE A 133 2.36 -8.34 -21.11
C PHE A 133 3.06 -6.97 -21.09
N ALA A 134 3.13 -6.33 -19.91
CA ALA A 134 3.74 -5.01 -19.75
C ALA A 134 5.22 -5.01 -20.18
N ILE A 135 5.97 -6.10 -20.00
CA ILE A 135 7.34 -6.21 -20.53
C ILE A 135 7.35 -6.03 -22.05
N SER A 136 6.50 -6.77 -22.75
CA SER A 136 6.44 -6.76 -24.21
C SER A 136 5.91 -5.41 -24.75
N TYR A 137 4.88 -4.88 -24.10
CA TYR A 137 4.31 -3.58 -24.44
C TYR A 137 5.28 -2.43 -24.16
N GLY A 138 5.95 -2.46 -23.01
CA GLY A 138 6.92 -1.46 -22.58
C GLY A 138 8.10 -1.38 -23.54
N GLU A 139 8.65 -2.53 -23.95
CA GLU A 139 9.69 -2.59 -24.98
C GLU A 139 9.22 -1.96 -26.31
N PHE A 140 8.05 -2.38 -26.80
CA PHE A 140 7.47 -1.82 -28.03
C PHE A 140 7.26 -0.29 -27.92
N SER A 141 6.72 0.17 -26.80
CA SER A 141 6.42 1.57 -26.55
C SER A 141 7.69 2.42 -26.45
N LEU A 142 8.70 1.93 -25.73
CA LEU A 142 9.99 2.60 -25.55
C LEU A 142 10.73 2.74 -26.88
N LEU A 143 10.83 1.65 -27.66
CA LEU A 143 11.47 1.69 -28.98
C LEU A 143 10.76 2.67 -29.92
N ARG A 144 9.43 2.69 -29.92
CA ARG A 144 8.65 3.64 -30.74
C ARG A 144 8.96 5.10 -30.39
N GLN A 145 9.18 5.41 -29.11
CA GLN A 145 9.44 6.77 -28.64
C GLN A 145 10.87 7.22 -28.82
N LEU A 146 11.84 6.33 -28.62
CA LEU A 146 13.25 6.68 -28.71
C LEU A 146 13.72 6.70 -30.17
N ARG A 147 13.04 6.01 -31.09
CA ARG A 147 13.43 5.91 -32.51
C ARG A 147 13.62 7.27 -33.22
N PRO A 148 12.81 8.32 -32.99
CA PRO A 148 13.04 9.63 -33.60
C PRO A 148 14.27 10.37 -33.04
N HIS A 149 14.73 10.03 -31.84
CA HIS A 149 15.73 10.80 -31.09
C HIS A 149 17.07 10.08 -30.93
N ILE A 150 17.09 8.74 -30.93
CA ILE A 150 18.24 7.93 -30.55
C ILE A 150 18.62 6.95 -31.69
N PRO A 151 19.81 7.08 -32.30
CA PRO A 151 20.27 6.16 -33.35
C PRO A 151 20.34 4.69 -32.93
N LEU A 152 20.71 4.41 -31.67
CA LEU A 152 20.70 3.04 -31.13
C LEU A 152 19.30 2.43 -31.14
N ALA A 153 18.26 3.21 -30.81
CA ALA A 153 16.88 2.75 -30.86
C ALA A 153 16.44 2.42 -32.30
N VAL A 154 16.94 3.15 -33.31
CA VAL A 154 16.74 2.82 -34.73
C VAL A 154 17.37 1.47 -35.07
N SER A 155 18.62 1.23 -34.65
CA SER A 155 19.33 -0.04 -34.88
C SER A 155 18.61 -1.22 -34.21
N ILE A 156 18.20 -1.08 -32.95
CA ILE A 156 17.45 -2.11 -32.21
C ILE A 156 16.09 -2.36 -32.86
N ALA A 157 15.36 -1.30 -33.24
CA ALA A 157 14.07 -1.43 -33.90
C ALA A 157 14.18 -2.11 -35.27
N ASN A 158 15.24 -1.83 -36.03
CA ASN A 158 15.51 -2.50 -37.31
C ASN A 158 15.88 -3.97 -37.11
N PHE A 159 16.71 -4.28 -36.10
CA PHE A 159 17.04 -5.66 -35.73
C PHE A 159 15.80 -6.45 -35.32
N LYS A 160 14.91 -5.83 -34.53
CA LYS A 160 13.62 -6.40 -34.11
C LYS A 160 12.50 -6.28 -35.16
N GLN A 161 12.81 -5.80 -36.36
CA GLN A 161 11.89 -5.70 -37.51
C GLN A 161 10.63 -4.85 -37.24
N ILE A 162 10.73 -3.85 -36.37
CA ILE A 162 9.60 -2.97 -36.05
C ILE A 162 9.36 -1.98 -37.22
N PRO A 163 8.11 -1.84 -37.72
CA PRO A 163 7.78 -0.93 -38.83
C PRO A 163 8.20 0.52 -38.58
N SER A 164 8.69 1.19 -39.63
CA SER A 164 9.12 2.59 -39.58
C SER A 164 7.97 3.60 -39.73
N ASN A 165 6.88 3.25 -40.40
CA ASN A 165 5.66 4.08 -40.47
C ASN A 165 4.58 3.50 -39.55
N MET A 166 4.40 4.11 -38.39
CA MET A 166 3.47 3.68 -37.33
C MET A 166 2.08 4.34 -37.42
N SER A 167 1.86 5.24 -38.38
CA SER A 167 0.59 5.99 -38.50
C SER A 167 -0.64 5.08 -38.68
N MET A 168 -0.48 3.97 -39.40
CA MET A 168 -1.55 3.00 -39.67
C MET A 168 -1.91 2.13 -38.45
N LEU A 169 -1.05 2.08 -37.43
CA LEU A 169 -1.23 1.26 -36.23
C LEU A 169 -1.88 2.06 -35.08
N LYS A 170 -2.16 3.35 -35.28
CA LYS A 170 -2.78 4.23 -34.28
C LYS A 170 -4.08 3.65 -33.69
N PRO A 171 -5.05 3.14 -34.49
CA PRO A 171 -6.30 2.60 -33.94
C PRO A 171 -6.06 1.39 -33.03
N GLN A 172 -5.18 0.47 -33.47
CA GLN A 172 -4.85 -0.74 -32.73
C GLN A 172 -4.11 -0.44 -31.43
N VAL A 173 -3.15 0.49 -31.44
CA VAL A 173 -2.45 0.90 -30.20
C VAL A 173 -3.39 1.64 -29.25
N LYS A 174 -4.32 2.45 -29.76
CA LYS A 174 -5.36 3.10 -28.94
C LYS A 174 -6.26 2.06 -28.28
N ALA A 175 -6.70 1.05 -29.03
CA ALA A 175 -7.50 -0.06 -28.50
C ALA A 175 -6.73 -0.88 -27.46
N LEU A 176 -5.45 -1.20 -27.71
CA LEU A 176 -4.58 -1.88 -26.72
C LEU A 176 -4.49 -1.08 -25.42
N ARG A 177 -4.28 0.24 -25.50
CA ARG A 177 -4.18 1.10 -24.32
C ARG A 177 -5.49 1.15 -23.54
N SER A 178 -6.63 1.29 -24.23
CA SER A 178 -7.96 1.28 -23.62
C SER A 178 -8.22 -0.02 -22.88
N LEU A 179 -8.04 -1.15 -23.57
CA LEU A 179 -8.19 -2.48 -22.99
C LEU A 179 -7.25 -2.72 -21.80
N SER A 180 -6.00 -2.27 -21.89
CA SER A 180 -5.04 -2.40 -20.79
C SER A 180 -5.47 -1.62 -19.55
N LYS A 181 -6.07 -0.43 -19.72
CA LYS A 181 -6.65 0.34 -18.62
C LYS A 181 -7.79 -0.43 -17.95
N THR A 182 -8.73 -0.91 -18.75
CA THR A 182 -9.87 -1.69 -18.23
C THR A 182 -9.42 -2.96 -17.51
N MET A 183 -8.40 -3.68 -18.02
CA MET A 183 -7.83 -4.85 -17.36
C MET A 183 -7.17 -4.51 -16.02
N VAL A 184 -6.44 -3.40 -15.94
CA VAL A 184 -5.83 -2.93 -14.69
C VAL A 184 -6.91 -2.57 -13.67
N ASP A 185 -7.93 -1.79 -14.06
CA ASP A 185 -9.01 -1.36 -13.17
C ASP A 185 -9.82 -2.55 -12.62
N LEU A 186 -10.07 -3.57 -13.45
CA LEU A 186 -10.67 -4.83 -13.00
C LEU A 186 -9.74 -5.62 -12.07
N THR A 187 -8.43 -5.65 -12.34
CA THR A 187 -7.47 -6.33 -11.47
C THR A 187 -7.42 -5.66 -10.09
N LYS A 188 -7.49 -4.33 -10.03
CA LYS A 188 -7.64 -3.58 -8.76
C LYS A 188 -8.89 -4.03 -8.01
N CYS A 189 -10.03 -4.16 -8.68
CA CYS A 189 -11.26 -4.63 -8.04
C CYS A 189 -11.12 -6.05 -7.45
N ILE A 190 -10.44 -6.95 -8.15
CA ILE A 190 -10.19 -8.31 -7.65
C ILE A 190 -9.29 -8.26 -6.41
N ILE A 191 -8.19 -7.51 -6.48
CA ILE A 191 -7.24 -7.39 -5.36
C ILE A 191 -7.90 -6.75 -4.14
N GLU A 192 -8.65 -5.66 -4.33
CA GLU A 192 -9.42 -4.99 -3.27
C GLU A 192 -10.37 -5.97 -2.58
N PHE A 193 -11.09 -6.79 -3.35
CA PHE A 193 -12.01 -7.79 -2.80
C PHE A 193 -11.28 -8.91 -2.05
N GLU A 194 -10.20 -9.46 -2.60
CA GLU A 194 -9.40 -10.50 -1.94
C GLU A 194 -8.68 -10.00 -0.67
N ALA A 195 -8.46 -8.69 -0.56
CA ALA A 195 -7.84 -8.04 0.59
C ALA A 195 -8.82 -7.75 1.74
N LEU A 196 -10.12 -7.96 1.55
CA LEU A 196 -11.12 -7.76 2.60
C LEU A 196 -10.95 -8.80 3.72
N PRO A 197 -10.95 -8.40 5.01
CA PRO A 197 -10.76 -9.30 6.14
C PRO A 197 -12.04 -10.10 6.48
N LEU A 198 -12.62 -10.78 5.49
CA LEU A 198 -13.90 -11.46 5.60
C LEU A 198 -13.92 -12.50 6.73
N VAL A 199 -12.80 -13.21 6.97
CA VAL A 199 -12.67 -14.21 8.04
C VAL A 199 -12.91 -13.60 9.42
N HIS A 200 -12.42 -12.38 9.66
CA HIS A 200 -12.51 -11.73 10.96
C HIS A 200 -13.90 -11.12 11.20
N VAL A 201 -14.64 -10.82 10.14
CA VAL A 201 -15.89 -10.04 10.22
C VAL A 201 -17.14 -10.92 10.17
N GLY A 202 -17.04 -12.13 9.62
CA GLY A 202 -18.20 -12.96 9.33
C GLY A 202 -18.94 -12.41 8.11
N PRO A 203 -18.66 -12.92 6.89
CA PRO A 203 -19.31 -12.43 5.69
C PRO A 203 -20.78 -12.84 5.69
N ASP A 204 -21.61 -12.07 4.96
CA ASP A 204 -22.89 -12.61 4.53
C ASP A 204 -22.60 -13.73 3.52
N MET A 205 -22.94 -14.96 3.89
CA MET A 205 -22.54 -16.15 3.12
C MET A 205 -23.22 -16.20 1.76
N GLU A 206 -24.41 -15.61 1.62
CA GLU A 206 -25.16 -15.59 0.35
C GLU A 206 -24.53 -14.62 -0.65
N ASP A 207 -24.27 -13.37 -0.23
CA ASP A 207 -23.63 -12.39 -1.10
C ASP A 207 -22.23 -12.86 -1.52
N LEU A 208 -21.47 -13.46 -0.59
CA LEU A 208 -20.13 -13.98 -0.87
C LEU A 208 -20.16 -15.12 -1.91
N ALA A 209 -21.16 -16.00 -1.83
CA ALA A 209 -21.34 -17.09 -2.79
C ALA A 209 -21.66 -16.58 -4.20
N VAL A 210 -22.35 -15.45 -4.32
CA VAL A 210 -22.63 -14.79 -5.61
C VAL A 210 -21.40 -14.06 -6.16
N MET A 211 -20.57 -13.47 -5.28
CA MET A 211 -19.43 -12.66 -5.70
C MET A 211 -18.23 -13.48 -6.19
N LYS A 212 -17.92 -14.58 -5.51
CA LYS A 212 -16.77 -15.46 -5.85
C LYS A 212 -16.76 -15.89 -7.33
N PRO A 213 -17.84 -16.45 -7.90
CA PRO A 213 -17.95 -16.76 -9.33
C PRO A 213 -17.60 -15.58 -10.25
N LYS A 214 -18.08 -14.37 -9.93
CA LYS A 214 -17.83 -13.17 -10.73
C LYS A 214 -16.35 -12.82 -10.74
N ILE A 215 -15.65 -12.97 -9.62
CA ILE A 215 -14.20 -12.77 -9.53
C ILE A 215 -13.45 -13.77 -10.42
N TYR A 216 -13.81 -15.05 -10.37
CA TYR A 216 -13.14 -16.10 -11.16
C TYR A 216 -13.28 -15.86 -12.66
N VAL A 217 -14.52 -15.57 -13.11
CA VAL A 217 -14.82 -15.26 -14.50
C VAL A 217 -14.13 -13.97 -14.94
N THR A 218 -14.07 -12.95 -14.07
CA THR A 218 -13.36 -11.70 -14.36
C THR A 218 -11.86 -11.93 -14.55
N ALA A 219 -11.21 -12.68 -13.65
CA ALA A 219 -9.80 -13.05 -13.77
C ALA A 219 -9.53 -13.80 -15.09
N TYR A 220 -10.44 -14.70 -15.48
CA TYR A 220 -10.36 -15.39 -16.76
C TYR A 220 -10.36 -14.44 -17.96
N TRP A 221 -11.29 -13.48 -18.00
CA TRP A 221 -11.36 -12.53 -19.10
C TRP A 221 -10.17 -11.57 -19.13
N ILE A 222 -9.59 -11.20 -17.98
CA ILE A 222 -8.34 -10.42 -17.92
C ILE A 222 -7.18 -11.22 -18.54
N ILE A 223 -6.95 -12.45 -18.09
CA ILE A 223 -5.83 -13.27 -18.57
C ILE A 223 -5.98 -13.58 -20.06
N ARG A 224 -7.19 -13.93 -20.50
CA ARG A 224 -7.50 -14.15 -21.92
C ARG A 224 -7.24 -12.89 -22.76
N SER A 225 -7.68 -11.73 -22.29
CA SER A 225 -7.46 -10.45 -22.98
C SER A 225 -5.98 -10.11 -23.04
N THR A 226 -5.23 -10.40 -21.98
CA THR A 226 -3.79 -10.20 -21.93
C THR A 226 -3.06 -11.08 -22.95
N LEU A 227 -3.47 -12.34 -23.13
CA LEU A 227 -2.94 -13.23 -24.17
C LEU A 227 -3.19 -12.70 -25.59
N VAL A 228 -4.38 -12.14 -25.84
CA VAL A 228 -4.72 -11.48 -27.11
C VAL A 228 -3.82 -10.25 -27.31
N CYS A 229 -3.70 -9.37 -26.31
CA CYS A 229 -2.82 -8.21 -26.36
C CYS A 229 -1.35 -8.58 -26.66
N SER A 230 -0.81 -9.61 -25.99
CA SER A 230 0.55 -10.10 -26.24
C SER A 230 0.73 -10.64 -27.66
N SER A 231 -0.28 -11.35 -28.18
CA SER A 231 -0.27 -11.86 -29.56
C SER A 231 -0.31 -10.71 -30.59
N GLN A 232 -1.09 -9.67 -30.31
CA GLN A 232 -1.15 -8.45 -31.13
C GLN A 232 0.19 -7.70 -31.11
N ILE A 233 0.82 -7.53 -29.95
CA ILE A 233 2.16 -6.92 -29.84
C ILE A 233 3.22 -7.73 -30.59
N LYS A 234 3.18 -9.06 -30.49
CA LYS A 234 4.06 -9.94 -31.28
C LYS A 234 3.84 -9.75 -32.78
N SER A 235 2.58 -9.68 -33.23
CA SER A 235 2.24 -9.43 -34.63
C SER A 235 2.74 -8.06 -35.10
N LEU A 236 2.69 -7.04 -34.24
CA LEU A 236 3.21 -5.69 -34.53
C LEU A 236 4.74 -5.68 -34.67
N MET A 237 5.45 -6.45 -33.83
CA MET A 237 6.91 -6.56 -33.89
C MET A 237 7.40 -7.46 -35.04
N ALA A 238 6.64 -8.46 -35.44
CA ALA A 238 6.99 -9.40 -36.51
C ALA A 238 6.67 -8.88 -37.94
N MET A 239 6.21 -7.64 -38.09
CA MET A 239 5.90 -7.05 -39.38
C MET A 239 7.16 -6.81 -40.21
N LYS A 240 7.55 -7.78 -41.05
CA LYS A 240 8.68 -7.65 -41.97
C LYS A 240 8.59 -6.36 -42.80
N PRO A 241 9.65 -5.53 -42.86
CA PRO A 241 9.72 -4.37 -43.74
C PRO A 241 10.06 -4.81 -45.18
N GLU A 242 9.28 -5.68 -45.80
CA GLU A 242 9.53 -6.07 -47.20
C GLU A 242 8.85 -5.07 -48.17
N GLN A 243 9.73 -4.21 -48.72
CA GLN A 243 9.69 -3.56 -50.04
C GLN A 243 8.65 -2.46 -50.31
N ALA A 244 8.65 -1.40 -49.50
CA ALA A 244 8.01 -0.13 -49.88
C ALA A 244 8.82 0.71 -50.91
N LYS A 245 9.99 0.25 -51.36
CA LYS A 245 10.87 1.04 -52.26
C LYS A 245 11.07 0.51 -53.68
N TYR A 246 10.63 -0.71 -54.01
CA TYR A 246 10.84 -1.29 -55.36
C TYR A 246 9.60 -1.87 -56.06
N PHE A 247 8.39 -1.68 -55.53
CA PHE A 247 7.15 -2.15 -56.18
C PHE A 247 6.18 -1.00 -56.51
N LYS A 248 6.65 -0.02 -57.29
CA LYS A 248 5.77 0.87 -58.07
C LYS A 248 5.65 0.30 -59.48
N LEU A 249 4.87 -0.76 -59.66
CA LEU A 249 4.25 -1.23 -60.92
C LEU A 249 3.90 -2.71 -60.68
N ASN A 250 2.70 -2.99 -60.14
CA ASN A 250 1.92 -4.22 -60.38
C ASN A 250 0.67 -4.23 -59.48
N ASN A 251 -0.47 -4.64 -60.03
CA ASN A 251 -1.79 -4.67 -59.38
C ASN A 251 -1.86 -5.54 -58.09
N SER A 252 -0.83 -6.32 -57.73
CA SER A 252 -0.77 -7.08 -56.47
C SER A 252 -0.41 -6.24 -55.24
N ALA A 253 0.14 -5.02 -55.42
CA ALA A 253 0.46 -4.11 -54.32
C ALA A 253 -0.81 -3.59 -53.61
N ASN A 254 -1.89 -3.34 -54.36
CA ASN A 254 -3.17 -2.91 -53.80
C ASN A 254 -3.84 -4.04 -52.99
N PHE A 255 -3.70 -5.29 -53.42
CA PHE A 255 -4.24 -6.45 -52.70
C PHE A 255 -3.50 -6.71 -51.38
N SER A 256 -2.16 -6.60 -51.38
CA SER A 256 -1.37 -6.76 -50.15
C SER A 256 -1.57 -5.60 -49.16
N TYR A 257 -1.74 -4.38 -49.64
CA TYR A 257 -2.08 -3.22 -48.79
C TYR A 257 -3.50 -3.32 -48.21
N PHE A 258 -4.50 -3.70 -49.02
CA PHE A 258 -5.87 -3.91 -48.58
C PHE A 258 -5.99 -5.07 -47.58
N SER A 259 -5.31 -6.20 -47.83
CA SER A 259 -5.24 -7.33 -46.91
C SER A 259 -4.57 -6.94 -45.57
N ARG A 260 -3.50 -6.14 -45.60
CA ARG A 260 -2.86 -5.61 -44.39
C ARG A 260 -3.77 -4.67 -43.60
N TYR A 261 -4.45 -3.73 -44.27
CA TYR A 261 -5.38 -2.81 -43.61
C TYR A 261 -6.59 -3.56 -43.01
N SER A 262 -7.10 -4.56 -43.72
CA SER A 262 -8.15 -5.46 -43.24
C SER A 262 -7.71 -6.20 -41.97
N ASN A 263 -6.50 -6.76 -41.94
CA ASN A 263 -5.99 -7.46 -40.76
C ASN A 263 -5.77 -6.52 -39.55
N ILE A 264 -5.25 -5.31 -39.75
CA ILE A 264 -5.11 -4.29 -38.69
C ILE A 264 -6.48 -3.88 -38.15
N THR A 265 -7.47 -3.72 -39.03
CA THR A 265 -8.83 -3.35 -38.66
C THR A 265 -9.50 -4.46 -37.85
N ILE A 266 -9.40 -5.72 -38.31
CA ILE A 266 -9.93 -6.89 -37.60
C ILE A 266 -9.29 -7.02 -36.21
N ALA A 267 -7.96 -6.87 -36.13
CA ALA A 267 -7.24 -6.89 -34.86
C ALA A 267 -7.67 -5.77 -33.91
N ALA A 268 -7.89 -4.55 -34.41
CA ALA A 268 -8.40 -3.44 -33.60
C ALA A 268 -9.84 -3.70 -33.12
N TRP A 269 -10.70 -4.27 -33.96
CA TRP A 269 -12.07 -4.65 -33.59
C TRP A 269 -12.10 -5.75 -32.52
N GLU A 270 -11.24 -6.76 -32.63
CA GLU A 270 -11.11 -7.81 -31.61
C GLU A 270 -10.76 -7.20 -30.24
N LEU A 271 -9.78 -6.29 -30.20
CA LEU A 271 -9.39 -5.59 -28.98
C LEU A 271 -10.51 -4.72 -28.40
N LEU A 272 -11.21 -3.96 -29.26
CA LEU A 272 -12.35 -3.12 -28.83
C LEU A 272 -13.52 -3.97 -28.34
N SER A 273 -13.76 -5.14 -28.93
CA SER A 273 -14.81 -6.06 -28.48
C SER A 273 -14.52 -6.61 -27.08
N LEU A 274 -13.26 -6.94 -26.79
CA LEU A 274 -12.81 -7.34 -25.46
C LEU A 274 -12.90 -6.17 -24.48
N ASP A 275 -12.54 -4.95 -24.91
CA ASP A 275 -12.61 -3.76 -24.07
C ASP A 275 -14.05 -3.45 -23.66
N ASN A 276 -15.00 -3.51 -24.61
CA ASN A 276 -16.43 -3.36 -24.32
C ASN A 276 -16.94 -4.42 -23.34
N ARG A 277 -16.50 -5.68 -23.52
CA ARG A 277 -16.87 -6.78 -22.61
C ARG A 277 -16.33 -6.55 -21.20
N LEU A 278 -15.04 -6.24 -21.07
CA LEU A 278 -14.42 -5.97 -19.78
C LEU A 278 -14.99 -4.71 -19.12
N SER A 279 -15.29 -3.67 -19.91
CA SER A 279 -15.92 -2.44 -19.42
C SER A 279 -17.32 -2.71 -18.87
N SER A 280 -18.08 -3.60 -19.52
CA SER A 280 -19.36 -4.08 -19.02
C SER A 280 -19.19 -4.86 -17.71
N ILE A 281 -18.19 -5.75 -17.60
CA ILE A 281 -17.91 -6.44 -16.33
C ILE A 281 -17.54 -5.43 -15.25
N TYR A 282 -16.70 -4.43 -15.56
CA TYR A 282 -16.24 -3.40 -14.63
C TYR A 282 -17.40 -2.58 -14.07
N SER A 283 -18.32 -2.12 -14.94
CA SER A 283 -19.46 -1.30 -14.51
C SER A 283 -20.41 -2.02 -13.54
N HIS A 284 -20.46 -3.36 -13.59
CA HIS A 284 -21.25 -4.16 -12.66
C HIS A 284 -20.45 -4.58 -11.42
N LEU A 285 -19.18 -4.95 -11.58
CA LEU A 285 -18.34 -5.48 -10.51
C LEU A 285 -17.91 -4.38 -9.52
N ARG A 286 -17.52 -3.20 -10.02
CA ARG A 286 -16.99 -2.12 -9.17
C ARG A 286 -17.99 -1.68 -8.08
N PRO A 287 -19.26 -1.38 -8.39
CA PRO A 287 -20.23 -1.01 -7.35
C PRO A 287 -20.47 -2.11 -6.31
N GLN A 288 -20.42 -3.37 -6.72
CA GLN A 288 -20.58 -4.52 -5.81
C GLN A 288 -19.38 -4.63 -4.86
N VAL A 289 -18.15 -4.51 -5.37
CA VAL A 289 -16.93 -4.51 -4.53
C VAL A 289 -16.94 -3.32 -3.56
N ASP A 290 -17.35 -2.14 -4.02
CA ASP A 290 -17.48 -0.95 -3.16
C ASP A 290 -18.52 -1.16 -2.05
N ALA A 291 -19.65 -1.82 -2.34
CA ALA A 291 -20.67 -2.14 -1.34
C ALA A 291 -20.15 -3.15 -0.30
N PHE A 292 -19.47 -4.22 -0.75
CA PHE A 292 -18.82 -5.18 0.13
C PHE A 292 -17.77 -4.54 1.04
N ARG A 293 -16.95 -3.64 0.49
CA ARG A 293 -15.95 -2.90 1.26
C ARG A 293 -16.63 -2.10 2.39
N ARG A 294 -17.63 -1.27 2.06
CA ARG A 294 -18.36 -0.48 3.06
C ARG A 294 -19.03 -1.34 4.14
N GLN A 295 -19.67 -2.44 3.74
CA GLN A 295 -20.31 -3.36 4.68
C GLN A 295 -19.27 -4.00 5.62
N THR A 296 -18.13 -4.41 5.08
CA THR A 296 -17.04 -5.02 5.85
C THR A 296 -16.40 -4.01 6.80
N GLU A 297 -16.17 -2.77 6.36
CA GLU A 297 -15.66 -1.67 7.19
C GLU A 297 -16.62 -1.35 8.34
N ALA A 298 -17.93 -1.24 8.07
CA ALA A 298 -18.94 -0.97 9.10
C ALA A 298 -19.00 -2.09 10.16
N LYS A 299 -19.00 -3.36 9.73
CA LYS A 299 -18.97 -4.50 10.65
C LYS A 299 -17.65 -4.56 11.43
N MET A 300 -16.51 -4.24 10.82
CA MET A 300 -15.23 -4.15 11.53
C MET A 300 -15.24 -3.08 12.61
N HIS A 301 -15.75 -1.89 12.27
CA HIS A 301 -15.85 -0.80 13.24
C HIS A 301 -16.71 -1.22 14.45
N GLN A 302 -17.87 -1.86 14.21
CA GLN A 302 -18.70 -2.42 15.28
C GLN A 302 -17.97 -3.51 16.08
N LYS A 303 -17.21 -4.38 15.42
CA LYS A 303 -16.42 -5.42 16.09
C LYS A 303 -15.34 -4.80 16.97
N LEU A 304 -14.59 -3.81 16.50
CA LEU A 304 -13.60 -3.05 17.28
C LEU A 304 -14.25 -2.42 18.51
N LEU A 305 -15.38 -1.72 18.35
CA LEU A 305 -16.14 -1.17 19.48
C LEU A 305 -16.54 -2.24 20.50
N SER A 306 -16.93 -3.43 20.02
CA SER A 306 -17.31 -4.54 20.91
C SER A 306 -16.11 -5.17 21.61
N LEU A 307 -14.94 -5.21 20.97
CA LEU A 307 -13.71 -5.76 21.52
C LEU A 307 -13.24 -4.90 22.70
N PHE A 308 -13.21 -3.58 22.56
CA PHE A 308 -12.78 -2.69 23.64
C PHE A 308 -13.81 -2.52 24.77
N LYS A 309 -14.98 -3.15 24.69
CA LYS A 309 -16.01 -3.17 25.76
C LYS A 309 -16.00 -4.44 26.59
N LYS A 310 -15.29 -5.48 26.15
CA LYS A 310 -15.27 -6.79 26.81
C LYS A 310 -13.86 -7.06 27.31
N SER A 311 -13.72 -7.50 28.56
CA SER A 311 -12.46 -8.04 29.05
C SER A 311 -12.16 -9.36 28.33
N HIS A 312 -10.88 -9.56 27.99
CA HIS A 312 -10.38 -10.74 27.29
C HIS A 312 -9.37 -11.47 28.19
N ILE A 313 -9.07 -12.72 27.85
CA ILE A 313 -8.06 -13.51 28.59
C ILE A 313 -6.66 -12.90 28.42
N ASP A 314 -6.37 -12.39 27.23
CA ASP A 314 -5.14 -11.69 26.89
C ASP A 314 -5.38 -10.69 25.76
N ASN A 315 -4.38 -9.85 25.49
CA ASN A 315 -4.43 -8.80 24.47
C ASN A 315 -4.40 -9.28 23.00
N GLN A 316 -4.41 -10.59 22.73
CA GLN A 316 -4.13 -11.09 21.38
C GLN A 316 -5.25 -10.81 20.37
N ASP A 317 -6.50 -10.98 20.75
CA ASP A 317 -7.65 -10.74 19.84
C ASP A 317 -7.68 -9.27 19.39
N VAL A 318 -7.37 -8.35 20.31
CA VAL A 318 -7.28 -6.91 20.04
C VAL A 318 -6.12 -6.60 19.11
N LEU A 319 -4.91 -7.07 19.43
CA LEU A 319 -3.72 -6.80 18.61
C LEU A 319 -3.80 -7.44 17.22
N GLN A 320 -4.40 -8.63 17.10
CA GLN A 320 -4.67 -9.26 15.80
C GLN A 320 -5.62 -8.40 14.96
N MET A 321 -6.69 -7.89 15.58
CA MET A 321 -7.67 -7.05 14.89
C MET A 321 -7.07 -5.71 14.45
N LEU A 322 -6.14 -5.14 15.22
CA LEU A 322 -5.47 -3.88 14.88
C LEU A 322 -4.40 -4.04 13.80
N PHE A 323 -3.54 -5.07 13.89
CA PHE A 323 -2.31 -5.15 13.10
C PHE A 323 -2.23 -6.38 12.18
N ALA A 324 -2.78 -7.53 12.57
CA ALA A 324 -2.52 -8.82 11.92
C ALA A 324 -3.63 -9.27 10.95
N LEU A 325 -4.29 -8.33 10.25
CA LEU A 325 -5.39 -8.68 9.33
C LEU A 325 -4.93 -9.23 7.98
N LYS A 326 -3.77 -8.74 7.50
CA LYS A 326 -3.20 -9.09 6.19
C LYS A 326 -1.86 -9.78 6.30
N ASP A 327 -1.14 -9.57 7.41
CA ASP A 327 0.22 -10.04 7.65
C ASP A 327 0.30 -10.72 9.01
N ASP A 328 0.89 -11.92 9.05
CA ASP A 328 1.04 -12.68 10.30
C ASP A 328 2.24 -12.16 11.12
N LEU A 329 3.15 -11.41 10.47
CA LEU A 329 4.31 -10.75 11.09
C LEU A 329 4.25 -9.23 10.86
N PRO A 330 3.20 -8.54 11.38
CA PRO A 330 2.95 -7.14 11.06
C PRO A 330 3.91 -6.17 11.75
N LEU A 331 4.67 -6.63 12.74
CA LEU A 331 5.58 -5.81 13.53
C LEU A 331 7.03 -6.04 13.13
N LYS A 332 7.85 -5.02 13.40
CA LYS A 332 9.31 -5.08 13.27
C LYS A 332 9.91 -4.54 14.56
N ASP A 333 10.88 -5.26 15.09
CA ASP A 333 11.76 -4.73 16.14
C ASP A 333 12.83 -3.86 15.48
N CYS A 334 12.90 -2.58 15.85
CA CYS A 334 13.86 -1.66 15.25
C CYS A 334 15.31 -1.97 15.65
N SER A 335 15.51 -2.56 16.83
CA SER A 335 16.85 -2.87 17.36
C SER A 335 17.46 -4.07 16.64
N THR A 336 16.69 -5.14 16.49
CA THR A 336 17.15 -6.41 15.87
C THR A 336 16.82 -6.51 14.38
N GLN A 337 15.92 -5.66 13.89
CA GLN A 337 15.35 -5.70 12.53
C GLN A 337 14.52 -6.98 12.25
N GLU A 338 14.19 -7.75 13.29
CA GLU A 338 13.40 -8.98 13.17
C GLU A 338 11.92 -8.68 12.89
N LYS A 339 11.31 -9.54 12.06
CA LYS A 339 9.86 -9.51 11.76
C LYS A 339 9.12 -10.32 12.82
N LEU A 340 8.14 -9.71 13.49
CA LEU A 340 7.47 -10.27 14.66
C LEU A 340 5.95 -10.33 14.48
N GLY A 341 5.37 -11.40 15.02
CA GLY A 341 3.93 -11.53 15.21
C GLY A 341 3.47 -10.83 16.48
N VAL A 342 2.16 -10.56 16.57
CA VAL A 342 1.55 -9.95 17.77
C VAL A 342 1.65 -10.83 19.03
N SER A 343 1.96 -12.12 18.87
CA SER A 343 2.23 -13.05 19.98
C SER A 343 3.43 -12.66 20.84
N ALA A 344 4.39 -11.90 20.30
CA ALA A 344 5.53 -11.38 21.06
C ALA A 344 5.11 -10.38 22.16
N LEU A 345 3.90 -9.83 22.05
CA LEU A 345 3.33 -8.85 22.95
C LEU A 345 2.31 -9.45 23.94
N LYS A 346 2.14 -10.77 23.94
CA LYS A 346 1.15 -11.45 24.75
C LYS A 346 1.31 -11.10 26.23
N SER A 347 0.20 -10.69 26.85
CA SER A 347 0.10 -10.35 28.28
C SER A 347 1.01 -9.21 28.75
N LYS A 348 1.51 -8.38 27.83
CA LYS A 348 2.23 -7.13 28.14
C LYS A 348 1.29 -5.93 28.07
N VAL A 349 1.61 -4.88 28.81
CA VAL A 349 1.01 -3.55 28.59
C VAL A 349 1.55 -3.00 27.26
N VAL A 350 0.68 -2.55 26.37
CA VAL A 350 1.08 -2.05 25.04
C VAL A 350 0.76 -0.57 24.92
N LEU A 351 1.80 0.24 24.68
CA LEU A 351 1.66 1.67 24.41
C LEU A 351 1.75 1.88 22.90
N LEU A 352 0.66 2.36 22.32
CA LEU A 352 0.55 2.68 20.91
C LEU A 352 0.88 4.16 20.71
N LEU A 353 2.08 4.44 20.23
CA LEU A 353 2.48 5.78 19.80
C LEU A 353 1.91 6.01 18.39
N ILE A 354 0.79 6.74 18.32
CA ILE A 354 0.11 7.05 17.07
C ILE A 354 0.52 8.46 16.67
N SER A 355 1.15 8.61 15.52
CA SER A 355 1.64 9.90 15.03
C SER A 355 1.53 9.97 13.51
N LYS A 356 1.85 11.15 12.97
CA LYS A 356 2.13 11.27 11.55
C LYS A 356 3.48 10.60 11.20
N PRO A 357 3.80 10.42 9.90
CA PRO A 357 5.07 9.83 9.50
C PRO A 357 6.28 10.72 9.84
N ASP A 358 6.08 12.05 9.98
CA ASP A 358 6.97 12.90 10.76
C ASP A 358 6.71 12.61 12.24
N LEU A 359 7.61 11.83 12.82
CA LEU A 359 7.61 11.57 14.26
C LEU A 359 7.71 12.87 15.07
N LEU A 360 7.56 12.74 16.38
CA LEU A 360 7.84 13.81 17.33
C LEU A 360 9.20 14.47 17.04
N PRO A 361 9.39 15.76 17.38
CA PRO A 361 10.70 16.40 17.35
C PRO A 361 11.77 15.52 18.01
N PHE A 362 12.99 15.51 17.48
CA PHE A 362 14.05 14.61 17.94
C PHE A 362 14.32 14.72 19.44
N GLU A 363 14.18 15.91 20.01
CA GLU A 363 14.32 16.16 21.45
C GLU A 363 13.26 15.38 22.25
N GLN A 364 12.01 15.40 21.79
CA GLN A 364 10.91 14.68 22.44
C GLN A 364 11.06 13.15 22.28
N LEU A 365 11.52 12.69 21.12
CA LEU A 365 11.82 11.26 20.92
C LEU A 365 12.94 10.78 21.83
N PHE A 366 14.04 11.53 21.89
CA PHE A 366 15.17 11.20 22.75
C PHE A 366 14.73 11.17 24.22
N PHE A 367 13.93 12.16 24.63
CA PHE A 367 13.38 12.19 25.98
C PHE A 367 12.42 11.03 26.26
N LEU A 368 11.56 10.66 25.30
CA LEU A 368 10.69 9.48 25.40
C LEU A 368 11.51 8.21 25.63
N VAL A 369 12.57 8.02 24.86
CA VAL A 369 13.47 6.86 24.99
C VAL A 369 14.13 6.84 26.36
N ASN A 370 14.64 7.99 26.82
CA ASN A 370 15.26 8.10 28.14
C ASN A 370 14.28 7.76 29.28
N GLN A 371 13.02 8.23 29.18
CA GLN A 371 11.99 7.98 30.19
C GLN A 371 11.52 6.52 30.26
N THR A 372 11.68 5.78 29.15
CA THR A 372 11.10 4.44 29.00
C THR A 372 12.16 3.33 29.05
N TYR A 373 13.26 3.46 28.31
CA TYR A 373 14.27 2.41 28.20
C TYR A 373 15.46 2.61 29.12
N ASP A 374 16.00 3.83 29.20
CA ASP A 374 17.29 4.10 29.87
C ASP A 374 17.16 4.53 31.35
N HIS A 375 15.95 4.54 31.90
CA HIS A 375 15.71 5.04 33.25
C HIS A 375 16.20 4.03 34.32
N PRO A 376 16.92 4.44 35.38
CA PRO A 376 17.44 3.54 36.44
C PRO A 376 16.41 2.73 37.25
N HIS A 377 15.10 2.93 37.02
CA HIS A 377 14.03 2.14 37.63
C HIS A 377 13.45 1.09 36.66
N ASN A 378 13.97 0.98 35.44
CA ASN A 378 13.45 0.10 34.40
C ASN A 378 13.76 -1.38 34.66
N ASP A 379 14.86 -1.71 35.37
CA ASP A 379 15.28 -3.10 35.67
C ASP A 379 14.19 -3.97 36.32
N LYS A 380 13.21 -3.36 37.01
CA LYS A 380 12.10 -4.07 37.67
C LYS A 380 10.88 -4.29 36.77
N ILE A 381 10.78 -3.56 35.67
CA ILE A 381 9.60 -3.49 34.78
C ILE A 381 9.99 -3.94 33.36
N GLU A 382 11.28 -4.14 33.08
CA GLU A 382 11.83 -4.55 31.80
C GLU A 382 11.06 -5.75 31.22
N GLY A 383 10.55 -5.59 30.00
CA GLY A 383 9.75 -6.59 29.30
C GLY A 383 8.27 -6.70 29.71
N SER A 384 7.82 -5.95 30.73
CA SER A 384 6.40 -5.93 31.17
C SER A 384 5.50 -5.08 30.29
N TYR A 385 6.09 -4.15 29.53
CA TYR A 385 5.39 -3.34 28.54
C TYR A 385 6.16 -3.25 27.23
N ALA A 386 5.48 -2.79 26.18
CA ALA A 386 6.05 -2.59 24.85
C ALA A 386 5.48 -1.34 24.20
N ILE A 387 6.33 -0.56 23.54
CA ILE A 387 5.92 0.60 22.75
C ILE A 387 5.86 0.20 21.27
N ILE A 388 4.75 0.48 20.61
CA ILE A 388 4.56 0.29 19.17
C ILE A 388 4.35 1.65 18.51
N TRP A 389 5.19 1.99 17.55
CA TRP A 389 4.95 3.13 16.67
C TRP A 389 3.98 2.78 15.54
N VAL A 390 2.89 3.53 15.46
CA VAL A 390 1.80 3.37 14.48
C VAL A 390 1.66 4.69 13.68
N PRO A 391 2.43 4.87 12.61
CA PRO A 391 2.32 6.07 11.80
C PRO A 391 1.06 6.05 10.93
N ILE A 392 0.37 7.18 10.87
CA ILE A 392 -0.83 7.42 10.04
C ILE A 392 -0.55 8.57 9.09
N SER A 393 -0.78 8.36 7.79
CA SER A 393 -0.54 9.36 6.75
C SER A 393 -1.27 10.69 6.99
N PHE A 394 -0.67 11.79 6.50
CA PHE A 394 -1.29 13.11 6.40
C PHE A 394 -2.55 13.12 5.52
N TYR A 395 -2.62 12.20 4.56
CA TYR A 395 -3.64 12.13 3.53
C TYR A 395 -4.44 10.82 3.63
N GLU A 396 -5.38 10.62 2.71
CA GLU A 396 -6.10 9.34 2.60
C GLU A 396 -5.19 8.18 2.16
N ALA A 397 -4.11 8.49 1.43
CA ALA A 397 -3.13 7.53 0.95
C ALA A 397 -1.70 8.02 1.19
N TRP A 398 -0.80 7.07 1.45
CA TRP A 398 0.62 7.34 1.64
C TRP A 398 1.28 7.90 0.38
N THR A 399 2.07 8.95 0.55
CA THR A 399 2.85 9.61 -0.49
C THR A 399 4.29 9.10 -0.51
N ASP A 400 4.98 9.28 -1.64
CA ASP A 400 6.39 8.94 -1.79
C ASP A 400 7.31 9.66 -0.78
N ALA A 401 6.91 10.86 -0.36
CA ALA A 401 7.64 11.62 0.67
C ALA A 401 7.50 10.96 2.04
N GLU A 402 6.29 10.55 2.42
CA GLU A 402 6.03 9.86 3.68
C GLU A 402 6.71 8.50 3.75
N HIS A 403 6.74 7.74 2.64
CA HIS A 403 7.48 6.47 2.59
C HIS A 403 8.98 6.68 2.88
N LYS A 404 9.61 7.67 2.24
CA LYS A 404 11.03 7.97 2.47
C LYS A 404 11.28 8.42 3.91
N LEU A 405 10.37 9.22 4.45
CA LEU A 405 10.47 9.71 5.82
C LEU A 405 10.34 8.55 6.83
N PHE A 406 9.35 7.67 6.63
CA PHE A 406 9.19 6.47 7.43
C PHE A 406 10.44 5.58 7.38
N ASP A 407 10.97 5.29 6.19
CA ASP A 407 12.19 4.48 6.05
C ASP A 407 13.37 5.12 6.80
N PHE A 408 13.50 6.44 6.73
CA PHE A 408 14.54 7.19 7.43
C PHE A 408 14.42 7.07 8.96
N VAL A 409 13.22 7.26 9.53
CA VAL A 409 13.06 7.27 11.00
C VAL A 409 12.92 5.86 11.59
N SER A 410 12.51 4.88 10.79
CA SER A 410 12.33 3.48 11.23
C SER A 410 13.57 2.82 11.83
N ASN A 411 14.77 3.40 11.64
CA ASN A 411 16.03 2.87 12.16
C ASN A 411 16.55 3.61 13.40
N SER A 412 15.80 4.59 13.90
CA SER A 412 16.28 5.53 14.91
C SER A 412 15.67 5.33 16.30
N MET A 413 14.68 4.45 16.46
CA MET A 413 13.93 4.27 17.72
C MET A 413 14.10 2.86 18.29
N PRO A 414 14.29 2.66 19.60
CA PRO A 414 14.39 1.33 20.23
C PRO A 414 13.01 0.70 20.54
N CYS A 415 11.98 0.99 19.75
CA CYS A 415 10.63 0.48 19.94
C CYS A 415 10.22 -0.53 18.84
N TYR A 416 9.05 -1.16 18.99
CA TYR A 416 8.43 -1.89 17.90
C TYR A 416 7.79 -0.90 16.92
N LEU A 417 7.74 -1.25 15.64
CA LEU A 417 6.99 -0.48 14.65
C LEU A 417 6.09 -1.37 13.80
N VAL A 418 5.04 -0.78 13.24
CA VAL A 418 4.23 -1.44 12.20
C VAL A 418 5.03 -1.48 10.90
N ARG A 419 5.32 -2.68 10.39
CA ARG A 419 6.24 -2.90 9.26
C ARG A 419 5.77 -2.26 7.95
N GLN A 420 4.46 -2.28 7.70
CA GLN A 420 3.83 -1.75 6.49
C GLN A 420 2.60 -0.92 6.88
N PRO A 421 2.78 0.30 7.39
CA PRO A 421 1.69 1.11 7.92
C PRO A 421 0.69 1.53 6.82
N TRP A 422 1.13 1.64 5.56
CA TRP A 422 0.26 1.84 4.40
C TRP A 422 -0.67 0.65 4.10
N SER A 423 -0.40 -0.52 4.67
CA SER A 423 -1.23 -1.72 4.54
C SER A 423 -2.23 -1.90 5.69
N LEU A 424 -2.21 -1.01 6.70
CA LEU A 424 -3.21 -1.00 7.76
C LEU A 424 -4.61 -0.87 7.19
N ASN A 425 -5.56 -1.52 7.83
CA ASN A 425 -6.94 -1.50 7.35
C ASN A 425 -7.55 -0.11 7.56
N SER A 426 -8.25 0.41 6.54
CA SER A 426 -8.94 1.70 6.57
C SER A 426 -9.90 1.82 7.75
N ALA A 427 -10.61 0.75 8.12
CA ALA A 427 -11.52 0.77 9.27
C ALA A 427 -10.78 0.93 10.60
N VAL A 428 -9.57 0.35 10.74
CA VAL A 428 -8.74 0.52 11.95
C VAL A 428 -8.23 1.96 12.02
N VAL A 429 -7.72 2.51 10.92
CA VAL A 429 -7.25 3.90 10.87
C VAL A 429 -8.39 4.89 11.17
N ASN A 430 -9.57 4.67 10.59
CA ASN A 430 -10.74 5.49 10.85
C ASN A 430 -11.25 5.36 12.29
N PHE A 431 -11.18 4.15 12.86
CA PHE A 431 -11.50 3.92 14.27
C PHE A 431 -10.56 4.73 15.18
N MET A 432 -9.25 4.71 14.93
CA MET A 432 -8.29 5.52 15.70
C MET A 432 -8.59 7.03 15.58
N LYS A 433 -8.92 7.51 14.37
CA LYS A 433 -9.28 8.91 14.14
C LYS A 433 -10.56 9.32 14.86
N GLN A 434 -11.58 8.47 14.85
CA GLN A 434 -12.93 8.79 15.36
C GLN A 434 -13.07 8.51 16.86
N GLU A 435 -12.69 7.32 17.31
CA GLU A 435 -12.93 6.85 18.67
C GLU A 435 -11.78 7.21 19.62
N TRP A 436 -10.54 7.31 19.13
CA TRP A 436 -9.40 7.77 19.93
C TRP A 436 -9.07 9.25 19.71
N ASN A 437 -9.91 9.96 18.94
CA ASN A 437 -9.81 11.38 18.66
C ASN A 437 -8.44 11.82 18.10
N TYR A 438 -7.81 10.96 17.29
CA TYR A 438 -6.54 11.30 16.64
C TYR A 438 -6.75 12.33 15.51
N GLY A 439 -6.41 13.59 15.81
CA GLY A 439 -6.49 14.74 14.89
C GLY A 439 -5.20 15.06 14.12
N GLY A 440 -4.14 14.27 14.28
CA GLY A 440 -2.84 14.48 13.64
C GLY A 440 -1.73 14.96 14.58
N GLU A 441 -2.04 15.26 15.83
CA GLU A 441 -1.05 15.37 16.91
C GLU A 441 -0.76 13.99 17.49
N ALA A 442 0.48 13.74 17.87
CA ALA A 442 0.87 12.43 18.38
C ALA A 442 0.15 12.14 19.70
N ILE A 443 -0.41 10.94 19.81
CA ILE A 443 -1.07 10.44 21.02
C ILE A 443 -0.46 9.10 21.41
N MET A 444 -0.51 8.78 22.70
CA MET A 444 -0.05 7.49 23.23
C MET A 444 -1.20 6.73 23.88
N VAL A 445 -1.83 5.82 23.14
CA VAL A 445 -2.94 4.99 23.65
C VAL A 445 -2.38 3.79 24.38
N VAL A 446 -2.85 3.53 25.60
CA VAL A 446 -2.39 2.43 26.44
C VAL A 446 -3.42 1.31 26.47
N LEU A 447 -2.96 0.10 26.13
CA LEU A 447 -3.68 -1.16 26.28
C LEU A 447 -3.08 -1.94 27.43
N ASP A 448 -3.90 -2.45 28.34
CA ASP A 448 -3.43 -3.38 29.36
C ASP A 448 -3.11 -4.78 28.79
N SER A 449 -2.72 -5.70 29.67
CA SER A 449 -2.40 -7.09 29.32
C SER A 449 -3.58 -7.88 28.75
N GLU A 450 -4.82 -7.44 28.97
CA GLU A 450 -6.07 -8.01 28.45
C GLU A 450 -6.53 -7.30 27.16
N GLY A 451 -5.83 -6.24 26.74
CA GLY A 451 -6.15 -5.48 25.54
C GLY A 451 -7.20 -4.37 25.76
N MET A 452 -7.51 -4.04 27.00
CA MET A 452 -8.44 -2.96 27.34
C MET A 452 -7.72 -1.61 27.33
N ILE A 453 -8.42 -0.57 26.87
CA ILE A 453 -7.89 0.80 26.86
C ILE A 453 -7.91 1.34 28.29
N THR A 454 -6.74 1.67 28.84
CA THR A 454 -6.60 2.22 30.20
C THR A 454 -6.24 3.70 30.21
N ASN A 455 -5.68 4.21 29.11
CA ASN A 455 -5.44 5.63 28.87
C ASN A 455 -5.49 5.92 27.36
N LEU A 456 -6.22 6.96 26.94
CA LEU A 456 -6.29 7.37 25.53
C LEU A 456 -5.13 8.26 25.12
N ASN A 457 -4.45 8.90 26.06
CA ASN A 457 -3.23 9.65 25.79
C ASN A 457 -2.33 9.73 27.04
N ALA A 458 -1.40 8.78 27.16
CA ALA A 458 -0.42 8.72 28.24
C ALA A 458 0.88 9.47 27.92
N LEU A 459 0.93 10.28 26.86
CA LEU A 459 2.18 10.86 26.37
C LEU A 459 2.82 11.80 27.42
N ASP A 460 2.01 12.69 28.01
CA ASP A 460 2.45 13.57 29.10
C ASP A 460 2.81 12.78 30.37
N MET A 461 2.02 11.77 30.70
CA MET A 461 2.27 10.89 31.85
C MET A 461 3.64 10.20 31.73
N VAL A 462 3.99 9.70 30.54
CA VAL A 462 5.29 9.09 30.26
C VAL A 462 6.41 10.12 30.33
N PHE A 463 6.19 11.33 29.82
CA PHE A 463 7.19 12.40 29.89
C PHE A 463 7.49 12.86 31.31
N ILE A 464 6.47 12.95 32.16
CA ILE A 464 6.63 13.46 33.53
C ILE A 464 7.19 12.35 34.45
N TRP A 465 6.67 11.13 34.33
CA TRP A 465 6.90 10.08 35.32
C TRP A 465 7.71 8.88 34.82
N GLY A 466 7.91 8.74 33.50
CA GLY A 466 8.65 7.64 32.89
C GLY A 466 8.21 6.27 33.41
N SER A 467 9.16 5.44 33.80
CA SER A 467 8.90 4.11 34.37
C SER A 467 7.97 4.09 35.61
N LYS A 468 7.90 5.17 36.41
CA LYS A 468 7.02 5.25 37.60
C LYS A 468 5.53 5.30 37.22
N ALA A 469 5.24 5.68 35.98
CA ALA A 469 3.89 5.72 35.43
C ALA A 469 3.30 4.34 35.19
N TYR A 470 4.09 3.26 35.14
CA TYR A 470 3.57 1.90 34.94
C TYR A 470 2.42 1.58 35.94
N PRO A 471 1.26 1.05 35.48
CA PRO A 471 0.96 0.52 34.14
C PRO A 471 0.36 1.53 33.14
N PHE A 472 0.66 2.81 33.29
CA PHE A 472 0.29 3.92 32.39
C PHE A 472 -1.23 4.14 32.26
N SER A 473 -2.00 3.78 33.29
CA SER A 473 -3.45 3.97 33.34
C SER A 473 -3.84 5.35 33.86
N LEU A 474 -5.04 5.82 33.52
CA LEU A 474 -5.59 7.07 34.08
C LEU A 474 -5.72 7.02 35.61
N SER A 475 -6.08 5.86 36.19
CA SER A 475 -6.10 5.69 37.65
C SER A 475 -4.72 5.92 38.25
N ARG A 476 -3.69 5.35 37.62
CA ARG A 476 -2.32 5.50 38.06
C ARG A 476 -1.82 6.94 37.92
N GLU A 477 -2.25 7.64 36.88
CA GLU A 477 -1.94 9.06 36.69
C GLU A 477 -2.53 9.90 37.82
N ASN A 478 -3.81 9.69 38.17
CA ASN A 478 -4.44 10.38 39.29
C ASN A 478 -3.73 10.11 40.63
N GLU A 479 -3.36 8.85 40.89
CA GLU A 479 -2.58 8.50 42.09
C GLU A 479 -1.23 9.22 42.17
N LEU A 480 -0.55 9.36 41.03
CA LEU A 480 0.74 10.07 40.96
C LEU A 480 0.54 11.57 41.23
N TRP A 481 -0.51 12.17 40.68
CA TRP A 481 -0.84 13.57 40.94
C TRP A 481 -1.27 13.82 42.38
N ASP A 482 -2.07 12.94 42.98
CA ASP A 482 -2.50 13.05 44.38
C ASP A 482 -1.32 12.92 45.36
N GLY A 483 -0.31 12.12 45.00
CA GLY A 483 0.93 11.96 45.77
C GLY A 483 1.94 13.09 45.58
N GLU A 484 1.82 13.88 44.52
CA GLU A 484 2.79 14.91 44.17
C GLU A 484 2.56 16.20 44.98
N GLN A 485 3.64 16.78 45.49
CA GLN A 485 3.60 17.96 46.35
C GLN A 485 4.05 19.24 45.62
N TRP A 486 4.01 19.22 44.29
CA TRP A 486 4.43 20.34 43.43
C TRP A 486 5.82 20.87 43.80
N LYS A 487 6.75 19.96 44.08
CA LYS A 487 8.14 20.34 44.44
C LYS A 487 8.92 20.71 43.19
N MET A 488 10.00 21.48 43.34
CA MET A 488 10.92 21.80 42.24
C MET A 488 11.44 20.56 41.52
N GLN A 489 11.53 19.42 42.22
CA GLN A 489 11.88 18.11 41.66
C GLN A 489 10.97 17.69 40.49
N LEU A 490 9.69 18.09 40.47
CA LEU A 490 8.78 17.82 39.35
C LEU A 490 9.23 18.49 38.05
N ILE A 491 9.77 19.72 38.16
CA ILE A 491 10.24 20.51 37.02
C ILE A 491 11.68 20.16 36.65
N THR A 492 12.50 19.87 37.66
CA THR A 492 13.94 19.65 37.47
C THR A 492 14.32 18.18 37.24
N ASN A 493 13.36 17.26 37.38
CA ASN A 493 13.46 15.79 37.42
C ASN A 493 14.61 15.22 36.58
N GLU A 494 15.82 15.25 37.15
CA GLU A 494 17.09 14.80 36.57
C GLU A 494 17.44 15.32 35.16
N ILE A 495 16.77 16.39 34.68
CA ILE A 495 17.03 17.00 33.35
C ILE A 495 18.48 17.49 33.29
N HIS A 496 18.98 18.04 34.39
CA HIS A 496 20.37 18.47 34.50
C HIS A 496 20.88 18.34 35.96
N PRO A 497 22.05 17.72 36.21
CA PRO A 497 22.57 17.49 37.57
C PRO A 497 22.69 18.74 38.42
N ILE A 498 23.00 19.88 37.79
CA ILE A 498 23.11 21.20 38.44
C ILE A 498 21.77 21.64 39.06
N LEU A 499 20.64 21.35 38.41
CA LEU A 499 19.33 21.73 38.92
C LEU A 499 18.99 20.92 40.18
N THR A 500 19.32 19.63 40.17
CA THR A 500 19.18 18.76 41.34
C THR A 500 20.01 19.30 42.51
N GLN A 501 21.26 19.68 42.26
CA GLN A 501 22.14 20.28 43.27
C GLN A 501 21.56 21.59 43.84
N TRP A 502 21.06 22.50 43.00
CA TRP A 502 20.49 23.77 43.47
C TRP A 502 19.25 23.58 44.34
N VAL A 503 18.43 22.57 44.02
CA VAL A 503 17.25 22.21 44.82
C VAL A 503 17.67 21.60 46.16
N GLU A 504 18.67 20.71 46.18
CA GLU A 504 19.20 20.10 47.41
C GLU A 504 19.86 21.14 48.34
N GLU A 505 20.55 22.13 47.77
CA GLU A 505 21.15 23.24 48.51
C GLU A 505 20.13 24.29 48.98
N GLY A 506 18.85 24.16 48.61
CA GLY A 506 17.79 25.10 48.99
C GLY A 506 17.95 26.49 48.37
N ARG A 507 18.56 26.59 47.17
CA ARG A 507 18.72 27.87 46.47
C ARG A 507 17.39 28.40 45.97
N ASN A 508 17.24 29.73 45.91
CA ASN A 508 16.11 30.36 45.24
C ASN A 508 16.29 30.24 43.72
N ILE A 509 15.37 29.55 43.05
CA ILE A 509 15.44 29.33 41.60
C ILE A 509 14.31 30.13 40.96
N CYS A 510 14.66 30.99 40.00
CA CYS A 510 13.71 31.75 39.19
C CYS A 510 13.66 31.15 37.78
N ILE A 511 12.52 30.59 37.43
CA ILE A 511 12.24 30.09 36.08
C ILE A 511 11.47 31.17 35.33
N TYR A 512 11.93 31.54 34.15
CA TYR A 512 11.33 32.58 33.33
C TYR A 512 11.42 32.24 31.83
N GLY A 513 10.47 32.71 31.03
CA GLY A 513 10.40 32.46 29.60
C GLY A 513 9.56 33.51 28.89
N SER A 514 9.98 33.93 27.71
CA SER A 514 9.26 34.92 26.89
C SER A 514 9.79 34.89 25.46
N GLU A 515 8.97 35.30 24.49
CA GLU A 515 9.38 35.56 23.10
C GLU A 515 9.89 37.00 22.91
N ASN A 516 9.63 37.89 23.88
CA ASN A 516 10.00 39.30 23.80
C ASN A 516 11.43 39.52 24.32
N LEU A 517 12.38 39.72 23.41
CA LEU A 517 13.79 39.96 23.71
C LEU A 517 14.05 41.20 24.58
N ASP A 518 13.26 42.26 24.42
CA ASP A 518 13.42 43.47 25.21
C ASP A 518 12.97 43.25 26.65
N TRP A 519 11.87 42.52 26.84
CA TRP A 519 11.42 42.08 28.16
C TRP A 519 12.45 41.17 28.84
N ILE A 520 13.03 40.22 28.11
CA ILE A 520 14.08 39.32 28.66
C ILE A 520 15.28 40.14 29.14
N ARG A 521 15.72 41.14 28.36
CA ARG A 521 16.85 42.00 28.73
C ARG A 521 16.53 42.84 29.96
N GLU A 522 15.35 43.45 30.00
CA GLU A 522 14.91 44.24 31.16
C GLU A 522 14.78 43.39 32.43
N PHE A 523 14.18 42.20 32.30
CA PHE A 523 14.02 41.25 33.38
C PHE A 523 15.38 40.80 33.93
N ASN A 524 16.31 40.41 33.05
CA ASN A 524 17.66 40.01 33.44
C ASN A 524 18.43 41.16 34.13
N ALA A 525 18.26 42.40 33.68
CA ALA A 525 18.87 43.56 34.32
C ALA A 525 18.34 43.77 35.74
N LYS A 526 17.01 43.72 35.92
CA LYS A 526 16.37 43.83 37.25
C LYS A 526 16.77 42.69 38.19
N MET A 527 16.85 41.47 37.69
CA MET A 527 17.31 40.33 38.50
C MET A 527 18.77 40.48 38.91
N LYS A 528 19.63 41.04 38.05
CA LYS A 528 21.00 41.38 38.41
C LYS A 528 21.04 42.42 39.54
N ASP A 529 20.25 43.48 39.45
CA ASP A 529 20.17 44.50 40.51
C ASP A 529 19.72 43.87 41.85
N ILE A 530 18.78 42.92 41.82
CA ILE A 530 18.33 42.16 43.00
C ILE A 530 19.46 41.28 43.56
N LYS A 531 20.31 40.70 42.68
CA LYS A 531 21.48 39.91 43.09
C LYS A 531 22.53 40.80 43.76
N ASP A 532 22.79 41.97 43.18
CA ASP A 532 23.73 42.98 43.70
C ASP A 532 23.23 43.57 45.04
N ALA A 533 21.91 43.62 45.25
CA ALA A 533 21.29 43.98 46.53
C ALA A 533 21.39 42.89 47.62
N GLY A 534 22.01 41.74 47.32
CA GLY A 534 22.34 40.68 48.29
C GLY A 534 21.43 39.47 48.29
N MET A 535 20.42 39.40 47.41
CA MET A 535 19.54 38.23 47.30
C MET A 535 20.16 37.16 46.39
N GLN A 536 20.57 36.04 46.98
CA GLN A 536 21.07 34.89 46.22
C GLN A 536 19.93 34.18 45.49
N HIS A 537 20.04 34.13 44.15
CA HIS A 537 19.13 33.39 43.28
C HIS A 537 19.85 32.90 42.02
N GLU A 538 19.31 31.81 41.46
CA GLU A 538 19.70 31.25 40.17
C GLU A 538 18.57 31.47 39.16
N MET A 539 18.94 31.70 37.90
CA MET A 539 17.99 32.00 36.83
C MET A 539 18.02 30.90 35.78
N ILE A 540 16.84 30.41 35.41
CA ILE A 540 16.65 29.41 34.36
C ILE A 540 15.74 30.01 33.31
N TYR A 541 16.28 30.22 32.11
CA TYR A 541 15.50 30.62 30.97
C TYR A 541 14.88 29.39 30.30
N VAL A 542 13.57 29.41 30.08
CA VAL A 542 12.83 28.38 29.35
C VAL A 542 12.31 29.00 28.06
N ALA A 543 12.81 28.52 26.93
CA ALA A 543 12.27 28.87 25.62
C ALA A 543 11.10 27.94 25.30
N LEU A 544 9.97 28.50 24.88
CA LEU A 544 8.95 27.73 24.17
C LEU A 544 9.51 27.44 22.77
N LEU A 545 9.78 26.18 22.47
CA LEU A 545 10.00 25.74 21.10
C LEU A 545 8.66 25.85 20.38
N ALA A 546 8.51 26.91 19.58
CA ALA A 546 7.33 27.13 18.73
C ALA A 546 7.36 26.23 17.49
#